data_AF-A0A6H1Z824-F1
#
_entry.id   AF-A0A6H1Z824-F1
#
_cell.length_a   1.000
_cell.length_b   1.000
_cell.length_c   1.000
_cell.angle_alpha   90.00
_cell.angle_beta   90.00
_cell.angle_gamma   90.00
#
_symmetry.space_group_name_H-M   'P 1'
#
loop_
_entity.id
_entity.type
_entity.pdbx_description
1 polymer ?
#
loop_
_entity_poly.entity_id
_entity_poly.type
_entity_poly.pdbx_seq_one_letter_code
_entity_poly.pdbx_strand_id
1 'polypeptide(L)' 'MGKYKTAKCVICHKPIFRHDELRLKIKVGEGANGQGVFKLVHLSCSQKETNVI' A
#
# COMPACT_ATOMS: atom_id res chain seq x y z
N MET A 1 -5.28 24.73 6.24
CA MET A 1 -5.34 23.29 6.58
C MET A 1 -4.81 22.48 5.40
N GLY A 2 -3.58 21.96 5.50
CA GLY A 2 -3.00 21.12 4.46
C GLY A 2 -3.75 19.79 4.39
N LYS A 3 -4.30 19.45 3.23
CA LYS A 3 -4.89 18.13 2.98
C LYS A 3 -3.75 17.10 3.06
N TYR A 4 -3.52 16.51 4.22
CA TYR A 4 -2.58 15.40 4.34
C TYR A 4 -3.05 14.30 3.39
N LYS A 5 -2.28 14.02 2.33
CA LYS A 5 -2.55 12.91 1.40
C LYS A 5 -2.44 11.61 2.19
N THR A 6 -3.56 11.11 2.69
CA THR A 6 -3.67 9.76 3.23
C THR A 6 -3.43 8.78 2.11
N ALA A 7 -2.48 7.87 2.29
CA ALA A 7 -2.29 6.77 1.34
C ALA A 7 -3.52 5.87 1.42
N LYS A 8 -3.91 5.22 0.31
CA LYS A 8 -5.04 4.29 0.27
C LYS A 8 -4.50 2.88 0.05
N CYS A 9 -4.91 1.92 0.88
CA CYS A 9 -4.55 0.52 0.68
C CYS A 9 -5.15 0.04 -0.64
N VAL A 10 -4.35 -0.63 -1.48
CA VAL A 10 -4.84 -1.15 -2.77
C VAL A 10 -5.70 -2.42 -2.64
N ILE A 11 -5.63 -3.12 -1.51
CA ILE A 11 -6.37 -4.37 -1.27
C ILE A 11 -7.76 -4.04 -0.70
N CYS A 12 -7.83 -3.32 0.43
CA CYS A 12 -9.10 -3.05 1.11
C CYS A 12 -9.68 -1.67 0.81
N HIS A 13 -8.97 -0.83 0.03
CA HIS A 13 -9.39 0.53 -0.31
C HIS A 13 -9.64 1.46 0.89
N LYS A 14 -9.21 1.10 2.09
CA LYS A 14 -9.27 1.97 3.28
C LYS A 14 -8.05 2.90 3.35
N PRO A 15 -8.17 4.08 3.99
CA PRO A 15 -7.02 4.94 4.24
C PRO A 15 -5.98 4.24 5.12
N ILE A 16 -4.71 4.50 4.82
CA ILE A 16 -3.54 4.14 5.63
C ILE A 16 -3.08 5.44 6.27
N PHE A 17 -3.24 5.55 7.58
CA PHE A 17 -2.82 6.72 8.32
C PHE A 17 -1.30 6.71 8.50
N ARG A 18 -0.70 7.89 8.69
CA ARG A 18 0.75 7.98 8.86
C ARG A 18 1.25 7.30 10.13
N HIS A 19 0.37 7.19 11.14
CA HIS A 19 0.63 6.50 12.41
C HIS A 19 0.28 5.01 12.37
N ASP A 20 -0.25 4.48 11.26
CA ASP A 20 -0.34 3.03 11.08
C ASP A 20 1.10 2.49 10.96
N GLU A 21 1.64 1.97 12.06
CA GLU A 21 2.94 1.30 12.14
C GLU A 21 2.99 0.04 11.24
N LEU A 22 1.83 -0.51 10.90
CA LEU A 22 1.66 -1.75 10.14
C LEU A 22 1.30 -1.52 8.66
N ARG A 23 2.16 -0.81 7.91
CA ARG A 23 2.02 -0.60 6.46
C ARG A 23 3.20 -1.16 5.68
N LEU A 24 2.91 -1.76 4.52
CA LEU A 24 3.90 -2.32 3.60
C LEU A 24 3.90 -1.56 2.27
N LYS A 25 5.06 -1.51 1.62
CA LYS A 25 5.22 -1.03 0.25
C LYS A 25 5.47 -2.23 -0.66
N ILE A 26 4.56 -2.45 -1.61
CA ILE A 26 4.67 -3.55 -2.59
C ILE A 26 4.92 -2.97 -3.99
N LYS A 27 5.80 -3.61 -4.78
CA LYS A 27 5.98 -3.29 -6.20
C LYS A 27 4.79 -3.87 -6.96
N VAL A 28 4.02 -3.01 -7.63
CA VAL A 28 2.83 -3.40 -8.41
C VAL A 28 3.09 -3.42 -9.91
N GLY A 29 4.29 -3.02 -10.34
CA GLY A 29 4.66 -3.01 -11.74
C GLY A 29 5.93 -2.22 -11.98
N GLU A 30 6.22 -1.99 -13.26
CA GLU A 30 7.34 -1.17 -13.71
C GLU A 30 6.78 0.10 -14.35
N GLY A 31 7.34 1.24 -13.96
CA GLY A 31 6.97 2.53 -14.50
C GLY A 31 7.62 2.72 -15.86
N ALA A 32 7.10 3.69 -16.63
CA ALA A 32 7.59 3.99 -17.98
C ALA A 32 9.11 4.26 -18.06
N ASN A 33 9.73 4.64 -16.93
CA ASN A 33 11.15 4.95 -16.83
C ASN A 33 11.98 3.78 -16.28
N GLY A 34 11.46 2.55 -16.26
CA GLY A 34 12.12 1.39 -15.65
C GLY A 34 12.18 1.41 -14.11
N GLN A 35 11.63 2.45 -13.48
CA GLN A 35 11.52 2.51 -12.02
C GLN A 35 10.33 1.68 -11.55
N GLY A 36 10.50 0.84 -10.53
CA GLY A 36 9.40 0.09 -9.94
C GLY A 36 8.28 1.03 -9.44
N VAL A 37 7.03 0.71 -9.78
CA VAL A 37 5.86 1.40 -9.23
C VAL A 37 5.50 0.73 -7.93
N PHE A 38 5.52 1.49 -6.83
CA PHE A 38 5.20 0.97 -5.50
C PHE A 38 3.86 1.51 -5.00
N LYS A 39 3.09 0.66 -4.33
CA LYS A 39 1.83 1.02 -3.65
C LYS A 39 1.91 0.63 -2.18
N LEU A 40 1.15 1.35 -1.36
CA LEU A 40 1.05 1.07 0.07
C LEU A 40 -0.13 0.14 0.34
N VAL A 41 0.07 -0.82 1.24
CA VAL A 41 -0.95 -1.74 1.75
C VAL A 41 -0.86 -1.85 3.27
N HIS A 42 -1.96 -2.22 3.94
CA HIS A 42 -1.89 -2.65 5.34
C HIS A 42 -1.19 -4.01 5.42
N LEU A 43 -0.38 -4.21 6.46
CA LEU A 43 0.30 -5.49 6.71
C LEU A 43 -0.71 -6.65 6.76
N SER A 44 -1.81 -6.44 7.50
CA SER A 44 -2.89 -7.42 7.64
C SER A 44 -3.57 -7.77 6.32
N CYS A 45 -3.71 -6.81 5.41
CA CYS A 45 -4.26 -7.08 4.08
C CYS A 45 -3.31 -7.91 3.23
N SER A 46 -2.00 -7.62 3.28
CA SER A 46 -1.00 -8.40 2.55
C SER A 46 -0.92 -9.85 3.03
N GLN A 47 -0.98 -10.06 4.35
CA GLN A 47 -0.93 -11.41 4.93
C GLN A 47 -2.17 -12.25 4.59
N LYS A 48 -3.35 -11.61 4.45
CA LYS A 48 -4.57 -12.30 4.04
C LYS A 48 -4.51 -12.82 2.61
N GLU A 49 -3.87 -12.10 1.69
CA GLU A 49 -3.67 -12.60 0.32
C GLU A 49 -2.62 -13.71 0.24
N THR A 50 -1.57 -13.67 1.07
CA THR A 50 -0.52 -14.71 1.08
C THR A 50 -1.00 -16.06 1.64
N ASN A 51 -2.13 -16.11 2.35
CA ASN A 51 -2.67 -17.35 2.92
C ASN A 51 -3.58 -18.14 1.94
N VAL A 52 -3.54 -17.77 0.64
CA VAL A 52 -4.21 -18.48 -0.45
C VAL A 52 -3.13 -19.14 -1.32
N ILE A 53 -2.36 -20.06 -0.73
CA ILE A 53 -1.43 -20.93 -1.47
C ILE A 53 -1.46 -22.31 -0.84
#